data_AF-A0A7W2SX91-F1
#
_entry.id   AF-A0A7W2SX91-F1
#
_cell.length_a   1.000
_cell.length_b   1.000
_cell.length_c   1.000
_cell.angle_alpha   90.00
_cell.angle_beta   90.00
_cell.angle_gamma   90.00
#
_symmetry.space_group_name_H-M   'P 1'
#
loop_
_entity.id
_entity.type
_entity.pdbx_description
1 polymer ?
#
loop_
_entity_poly.entity_id
_entity_poly.type
_entity_poly.pdbx_seq_one_letter_code
_entity_poly.pdbx_strand_id
1 'polypeptide(L)'
;MRLKSNLFSTISSAKLVLFSSALLVLAGCGGSDDSDNVGYVKFYNSSKNAPDIILTLDQDLESDDDDDADNYEVSFNGVAYTEALSKFEIETNNYFYEMAWQDEDSSDRDDLEIVAQGQIAVTTDTIQLLVLTDDITSPQVESYSIEVLDDDEDDEEDLFNLRVLNLHPESVGVDFYMSGSDESFNEAILVGQYNYKQLSDNQKFDQDEYIFYITKSGTQEVLFTSDEIDYAYAAQYVMIVRENTGSGVSPYALDRMSNSSITEHLDTDSEAQFRAYNAIKAHELIPNYTGSLDIYINGVDDEAEITALAQGNFSSTIVQNKGDYSLDLLIPGSSERLLSNHLLSLAENSNKTVFFYLNEENVDHDGDGDVDEDGDGIVDEIEVTINSLVVPNSTRESIYDHKITMIDLVDSDDFNLVKFYFVRSNETIETALYNRSAVYTQPESIYLQNNTYQVFAIAEVDSSEIILSSFQLILDAESDELFLIAETDINAPTGYRIEMIKQTDDE
;
A
#
# COMPACT_ATOMS: atom_id res chain seq x y z
N MET A 1 43.55 -29.15 31.80
CA MET A 1 44.18 -28.38 32.90
C MET A 1 45.48 -27.76 32.39
N ARG A 2 45.55 -26.42 32.45
CA ARG A 2 46.66 -25.49 32.13
C ARG A 2 46.97 -25.12 30.65
N LEU A 3 46.53 -23.88 30.38
CA LEU A 3 46.86 -22.86 29.36
C LEU A 3 48.34 -22.64 29.00
N LYS A 4 48.55 -22.15 27.75
CA LYS A 4 49.16 -20.83 27.36
C LYS A 4 49.06 -20.68 25.83
N SER A 5 48.24 -19.79 25.25
CA SER A 5 48.41 -18.34 24.96
C SER A 5 49.43 -17.98 23.86
N ASN A 6 48.94 -17.44 22.73
CA ASN A 6 49.41 -16.25 21.97
C ASN A 6 48.50 -16.12 20.70
N LEU A 7 47.60 -15.14 20.58
CA LEU A 7 47.78 -13.74 20.11
C LEU A 7 48.23 -13.62 18.64
N PHE A 8 47.31 -13.16 17.77
CA PHE A 8 47.37 -12.25 16.60
C PHE A 8 46.01 -12.42 15.87
N SER A 9 45.00 -11.56 16.03
CA SER A 9 44.80 -10.21 15.47
C SER A 9 45.09 -10.11 13.97
N THR A 10 44.04 -10.09 13.14
CA THR A 10 43.84 -9.09 12.08
C THR A 10 42.34 -8.97 11.76
N ILE A 11 41.86 -7.74 11.86
CA ILE A 11 40.54 -7.21 11.48
C ILE A 11 40.70 -6.54 10.10
N SER A 12 39.70 -6.65 9.22
CA SER A 12 39.32 -5.74 8.11
C SER A 12 38.65 -6.60 7.02
N SER A 13 37.48 -6.27 6.46
CA SER A 13 37.08 -4.94 5.98
C SER A 13 35.56 -4.79 6.06
N ALA A 14 35.09 -3.96 7.01
CA ALA A 14 33.73 -3.44 6.97
C ALA A 14 33.66 -2.40 5.83
N LYS A 15 32.72 -2.60 4.91
CA LYS A 15 32.39 -1.61 3.88
C LYS A 15 31.88 -0.36 4.58
N LEU A 16 32.61 0.73 4.38
CA LEU A 16 32.26 2.06 4.83
C LEU A 16 31.13 2.58 3.91
N VAL A 17 29.88 2.41 4.32
CA VAL A 17 28.76 3.15 3.72
C VAL A 17 28.76 4.52 4.39
N LEU A 18 29.19 5.53 3.63
CA LEU A 18 28.97 6.93 3.97
C LEU A 18 27.46 7.17 3.92
N PHE A 19 26.80 7.07 5.06
CA PHE A 19 25.52 7.72 5.27
C PHE A 19 25.77 9.22 5.24
N SER A 20 25.35 9.86 4.15
CA SER A 20 25.12 11.31 4.13
C SER A 20 24.11 11.62 5.21
N SER A 21 24.54 12.33 6.24
CA SER A 21 23.69 12.79 7.33
C SER A 21 22.61 13.72 6.78
N ALA A 22 21.42 13.19 6.53
CA ALA A 22 20.21 13.98 6.48
C ALA A 22 20.01 14.60 7.87
N LEU A 23 19.79 15.93 7.90
CA LEU A 23 19.36 16.62 9.11
C LEU A 23 17.99 16.07 9.51
N LEU A 24 17.98 15.07 10.39
CA LEU A 24 16.84 14.76 11.23
C LEU A 24 16.69 15.90 12.23
N VAL A 25 15.79 16.84 11.95
CA VAL A 25 15.26 17.73 12.98
C VAL A 25 14.37 16.87 13.88
N LEU A 26 14.99 16.24 14.86
CA LEU A 26 14.30 15.68 16.01
C LEU A 26 13.77 16.85 16.85
N ALA A 27 12.50 17.23 16.63
CA ALA A 27 11.74 17.96 17.64
C ALA A 27 11.41 16.99 18.78
N GLY A 28 12.38 16.81 19.68
CA GLY A 28 12.23 16.08 20.92
C GLY A 28 11.74 17.01 22.03
N CYS A 29 10.62 16.62 22.64
CA CYS A 29 9.98 17.24 23.79
C CYS A 29 10.90 17.42 25.01
N GLY A 30 10.72 18.53 25.75
CA GLY A 30 11.02 18.58 27.19
C GLY A 30 11.94 19.71 27.66
N GLY A 31 11.38 20.89 27.94
CA GLY A 31 12.06 21.91 28.74
C GLY A 31 11.47 23.32 28.65
N SER A 32 10.37 23.56 29.38
CA SER A 32 9.94 24.84 29.95
C SER A 32 10.61 26.12 29.41
N ASP A 33 9.91 26.83 28.54
CA ASP A 33 9.89 28.29 28.47
C ASP A 33 8.58 28.68 27.76
N ASP A 34 7.81 29.61 28.35
CA ASP A 34 6.52 30.11 27.86
C ASP A 34 6.62 30.59 26.40
N SER A 35 6.14 29.80 25.44
CA SER A 35 5.96 30.23 24.05
C SER A 35 4.49 30.55 23.80
N ASP A 36 4.01 31.68 24.32
CA ASP A 36 2.62 32.16 24.17
C ASP A 36 2.14 32.39 22.70
N ASN A 37 2.99 32.10 21.70
CA ASN A 37 2.78 32.47 20.29
C ASN A 37 3.04 31.31 19.31
N VAL A 38 2.87 30.04 19.70
CA VAL A 38 2.94 28.90 18.77
C VAL A 38 1.57 28.27 18.57
N GLY A 39 1.29 27.85 17.33
CA GLY A 39 0.18 26.98 17.00
C GLY A 39 0.67 25.78 16.21
N TYR A 40 -0.26 25.04 15.63
CA TYR A 40 0.06 23.80 14.94
C TYR A 40 -0.66 23.72 13.59
N VAL A 41 -0.01 23.09 12.61
CA VAL A 41 -0.63 22.73 11.34
C VAL A 41 -0.60 21.23 11.15
N LYS A 42 -1.64 20.69 10.54
CA LYS A 42 -1.74 19.29 10.15
C LYS A 42 -2.41 19.19 8.78
N PHE A 43 -2.00 18.21 7.99
CA PHE A 43 -2.59 17.94 6.67
C PHE A 43 -3.06 16.50 6.60
N TYR A 44 -4.25 16.29 6.04
CA TYR A 44 -4.81 14.98 5.71
C TYR A 44 -5.30 14.98 4.26
N ASN A 45 -4.88 13.97 3.49
CA ASN A 45 -5.27 13.84 2.09
C ASN A 45 -6.46 12.88 1.97
N SER A 46 -7.64 13.43 1.69
CA SER A 46 -8.88 12.68 1.44
C SER A 46 -9.26 12.65 -0.04
N SER A 47 -8.41 13.16 -0.94
CA SER A 47 -8.66 13.13 -2.38
C SER A 47 -8.29 11.77 -2.95
N LYS A 48 -9.29 10.92 -3.17
CA LYS A 48 -9.13 9.52 -3.58
C LYS A 48 -8.32 9.33 -4.88
N ASN A 49 -8.48 10.26 -5.82
CA ASN A 49 -7.80 10.22 -7.11
C ASN A 49 -6.53 11.08 -7.19
N ALA A 50 -6.06 11.59 -6.05
CA ALA A 50 -4.80 12.32 -5.97
C ALA A 50 -3.60 11.37 -5.93
N PRO A 51 -2.43 11.82 -6.42
CA PRO A 51 -1.15 11.19 -6.09
C PRO A 51 -0.76 11.60 -4.66
N ASP A 52 0.49 11.36 -4.28
CA ASP A 52 1.02 11.91 -3.03
C ASP A 52 1.08 13.45 -3.13
N ILE A 53 0.50 14.13 -2.12
CA ILE A 53 0.39 15.59 -2.10
C ILE A 53 1.40 16.19 -1.14
N ILE A 54 2.22 17.09 -1.66
CA ILE A 54 3.19 17.88 -0.92
C ILE A 54 2.47 19.15 -0.42
N LEU A 55 2.52 19.38 0.89
CA LEU A 55 2.12 20.65 1.48
C LEU A 55 3.36 21.53 1.62
N THR A 56 3.23 22.79 1.24
CA THR A 56 4.17 23.87 1.54
C THR A 56 3.45 24.97 2.31
N LEU A 57 4.09 25.49 3.36
CA LEU A 57 3.65 26.67 4.09
C LEU A 57 4.67 27.79 3.93
N ASP A 58 4.20 28.98 3.58
CA ASP A 58 5.05 30.12 3.22
C ASP A 58 4.41 31.43 3.73
N GLN A 59 5.18 32.41 4.20
CA GLN A 59 4.62 33.73 4.57
C GLN A 59 4.54 34.68 3.37
N ASP A 60 5.31 34.47 2.31
CA ASP A 60 5.33 35.27 1.09
C ASP A 60 5.70 34.44 -0.15
N LEU A 61 4.69 34.08 -0.94
CA LEU A 61 4.84 33.28 -2.17
C LEU A 61 5.66 33.97 -3.27
N GLU A 62 5.94 35.27 -3.14
CA GLU A 62 6.63 36.05 -4.18
C GLU A 62 8.12 36.27 -3.84
N SER A 63 8.61 35.75 -2.71
CA SER A 63 10.02 35.88 -2.36
C SER A 63 10.84 34.74 -2.96
N ASP A 64 11.52 35.00 -4.08
CA ASP A 64 12.44 34.06 -4.72
C ASP A 64 13.79 33.88 -3.98
N ASP A 65 13.98 34.57 -2.84
CA ASP A 65 15.24 34.57 -2.09
C ASP A 65 15.13 33.63 -0.88
N ASP A 66 15.55 32.37 -1.03
CA ASP A 66 15.78 31.39 0.08
C ASP A 66 16.69 31.93 1.21
N ASP A 67 17.37 33.06 0.95
CA ASP A 67 18.28 33.75 1.86
C ASP A 67 17.61 34.91 2.63
N ASP A 68 16.32 35.22 2.38
CA ASP A 68 15.61 36.24 3.15
C ASP A 68 15.23 35.67 4.51
N ALA A 69 16.14 35.81 5.48
CA ALA A 69 16.02 35.27 6.83
C ALA A 69 14.77 35.76 7.62
N ASP A 70 13.99 36.67 7.01
CA ASP A 70 12.74 37.23 7.53
C ASP A 70 11.48 36.60 6.90
N ASN A 71 11.58 35.73 5.88
CA ASN A 71 10.45 34.92 5.37
C ASN A 71 10.59 33.44 5.80
N TYR A 72 9.50 32.86 6.29
CA TYR A 72 9.45 31.46 6.68
C TYR A 72 8.79 30.63 5.57
N GLU A 73 9.50 29.59 5.12
CA GLU A 73 8.98 28.54 4.24
C GLU A 73 9.29 27.15 4.82
N VAL A 74 8.33 26.23 4.68
CA VAL A 74 8.56 24.79 4.91
C VAL A 74 7.76 23.96 3.92
N SER A 75 8.42 23.00 3.29
CA SER A 75 7.81 21.98 2.43
C SER A 75 7.90 20.61 3.10
N PHE A 76 6.78 19.87 3.10
CA PHE A 76 6.67 18.55 3.73
C PHE A 76 6.86 17.41 2.72
N ASN A 77 6.99 16.17 3.21
CA ASN A 77 6.95 15.00 2.34
C ASN A 77 5.55 14.82 1.75
N GLY A 78 5.47 14.14 0.60
CA GLY A 78 4.21 13.76 -0.03
C GLY A 78 3.32 12.93 0.91
N VAL A 79 2.04 13.27 0.94
CA VAL A 79 1.01 12.62 1.75
C VAL A 79 0.05 11.89 0.84
N ALA A 80 0.09 10.55 0.89
CA ALA A 80 -0.80 9.68 0.14
C ALA A 80 -2.27 9.83 0.59
N TYR A 81 -3.20 9.34 -0.24
CA TYR A 81 -4.61 9.22 0.15
C TYR A 81 -4.76 8.45 1.47
N THR A 82 -5.61 8.92 2.38
CA THR A 82 -5.84 8.42 3.76
C THR A 82 -4.69 8.64 4.74
N GLU A 83 -3.59 9.26 4.31
CA GLU A 83 -2.47 9.58 5.19
C GLU A 83 -2.52 11.02 5.70
N ALA A 84 -1.76 11.28 6.76
CA ALA A 84 -1.66 12.59 7.37
C ALA A 84 -0.24 12.92 7.84
N LEU A 85 0.13 14.20 7.79
CA LEU A 85 1.32 14.69 8.48
C LEU A 85 1.15 14.55 10.00
N SER A 86 2.24 14.37 10.74
CA SER A 86 2.22 14.62 12.19
C SER A 86 1.95 16.10 12.46
N LYS A 87 1.42 16.41 13.65
CA LYS A 87 1.22 17.78 14.12
C LYS A 87 2.54 18.55 14.04
N PHE A 88 2.56 19.62 13.24
CA PHE A 88 3.73 20.45 13.05
C PHE A 88 3.59 21.76 13.82
N GLU A 89 4.54 22.04 14.72
CA GLU A 89 4.58 23.29 15.51
C GLU A 89 5.15 24.44 14.67
N ILE A 90 4.45 25.56 14.67
CA ILE A 90 4.84 26.75 13.91
C ILE A 90 4.44 28.02 14.65
N GLU A 91 5.17 29.10 14.44
CA GLU A 91 4.83 30.41 15.02
C GLU A 91 3.43 30.88 14.56
N THR A 92 2.77 31.64 15.42
CA THR A 92 1.47 32.23 15.09
C THR A 92 1.63 33.32 14.04
N ASN A 93 1.08 33.08 12.85
CA ASN A 93 1.03 34.03 11.76
C ASN A 93 -0.06 33.65 10.75
N ASN A 94 -0.23 34.45 9.71
CA ASN A 94 -0.90 34.00 8.49
C ASN A 94 0.15 33.43 7.55
N TYR A 95 -0.12 32.24 7.03
CA TYR A 95 0.69 31.57 6.03
C TYR A 95 -0.16 31.38 4.78
N PHE A 96 0.47 31.43 3.63
CA PHE A 96 -0.02 30.75 2.45
C PHE A 96 0.23 29.26 2.58
N TYR A 97 -0.69 28.48 2.04
CA TYR A 97 -0.42 27.07 1.78
C TYR A 97 -0.44 26.83 0.27
N GLU A 98 0.44 25.94 -0.17
CA GLU A 98 0.41 25.33 -1.50
C GLU A 98 0.34 23.82 -1.31
N MET A 99 -0.61 23.20 -1.98
CA MET A 99 -0.69 21.75 -2.12
C MET A 99 -0.36 21.44 -3.56
N ALA A 100 0.70 20.66 -3.76
CA ALA A 100 1.24 20.36 -5.08
C ALA A 100 1.61 18.88 -5.17
N TRP A 101 1.87 18.41 -6.38
CA TRP A 101 2.40 17.07 -6.60
C TRP A 101 3.56 17.12 -7.59
N GLN A 102 4.40 16.09 -7.53
CA GLN A 102 5.57 15.96 -8.38
C GLN A 102 5.15 15.41 -9.76
N ASP A 103 5.00 16.29 -10.75
CA ASP A 103 4.59 15.94 -12.12
C ASP A 103 5.75 15.67 -13.08
N GLU A 104 6.97 16.04 -12.67
CA GLU A 104 8.22 15.75 -13.36
C GLU A 104 9.24 15.06 -12.43
N ASP A 105 10.52 15.01 -12.85
CA ASP A 105 11.58 14.33 -12.11
C ASP A 105 12.12 15.13 -10.92
N SER A 106 11.76 16.42 -10.83
CA SER A 106 12.23 17.34 -9.80
C SER A 106 11.29 17.35 -8.60
N SER A 107 11.86 17.33 -7.41
CA SER A 107 11.11 17.54 -6.16
C SER A 107 11.24 18.98 -5.64
N ASP A 108 11.87 19.86 -6.42
CA ASP A 108 12.02 21.26 -6.07
C ASP A 108 10.65 21.93 -6.19
N ARG A 109 10.29 22.77 -5.21
CA ARG A 109 8.96 23.42 -5.13
C ARG A 109 8.55 24.11 -6.43
N ASP A 110 9.49 24.82 -7.05
CA ASP A 110 9.29 25.57 -8.30
C ASP A 110 8.89 24.70 -9.49
N ASP A 111 9.19 23.40 -9.42
CA ASP A 111 8.90 22.42 -10.45
C ASP A 111 7.67 21.56 -10.09
N LEU A 112 6.99 21.82 -8.97
CA LEU A 112 5.77 21.07 -8.60
C LEU A 112 4.52 21.67 -9.24
N GLU A 113 3.60 20.81 -9.67
CA GLU A 113 2.30 21.25 -10.17
C GLU A 113 1.35 21.49 -9.00
N ILE A 114 0.97 22.76 -8.81
CA ILE A 114 0.07 23.20 -7.75
C ILE A 114 -1.37 22.79 -8.06
N VAL A 115 -1.99 22.04 -7.15
CA VAL A 115 -3.40 21.63 -7.25
C VAL A 115 -4.33 22.49 -6.40
N ALA A 116 -3.84 23.03 -5.30
CA ALA A 116 -4.61 23.93 -4.45
C ALA A 116 -3.69 24.93 -3.75
N GLN A 117 -4.21 26.14 -3.53
CA GLN A 117 -3.50 27.22 -2.86
C GLN A 117 -4.48 28.05 -2.06
N GLY A 118 -4.05 28.55 -0.91
CA GLY A 118 -4.86 29.43 -0.10
C GLY A 118 -4.08 30.05 1.04
N GLN A 119 -4.81 30.46 2.08
CA GLN A 119 -4.22 31.03 3.29
C GLN A 119 -4.77 30.33 4.53
N ILE A 120 -3.95 30.26 5.57
CA ILE A 120 -4.29 29.72 6.87
C ILE A 120 -3.78 30.65 7.96
N ALA A 121 -4.60 30.87 8.99
CA ALA A 121 -4.24 31.66 10.16
C ALA A 121 -3.89 30.70 11.30
N VAL A 122 -2.62 30.67 11.70
CA VAL A 122 -2.17 29.87 12.84
C VAL A 122 -2.29 30.72 14.11
N THR A 123 -3.04 30.22 15.08
CA THR A 123 -3.31 30.86 16.36
C THR A 123 -2.78 30.02 17.52
N THR A 124 -2.49 30.68 18.64
CA THR A 124 -1.95 30.03 19.84
C THR A 124 -2.84 28.87 20.28
N ASP A 125 -2.23 27.77 20.73
CA ASP A 125 -2.91 26.58 21.28
C ASP A 125 -4.00 26.03 20.35
N THR A 126 -3.76 26.08 19.04
CA THR A 126 -4.71 25.61 18.03
C THR A 126 -4.01 24.74 16.99
N ILE A 127 -4.61 23.60 16.66
CA ILE A 127 -4.28 22.78 15.50
C ILE A 127 -5.15 23.22 14.33
N GLN A 128 -4.53 23.77 13.31
CA GLN A 128 -5.16 24.04 12.02
C GLN A 128 -5.03 22.78 11.15
N LEU A 129 -6.12 22.02 11.06
CA LEU A 129 -6.21 20.83 10.21
C LEU A 129 -6.67 21.25 8.81
N LEU A 130 -5.79 21.11 7.83
CA LEU A 130 -6.10 21.20 6.41
C LEU A 130 -6.49 19.82 5.90
N VAL A 131 -7.61 19.75 5.18
CA VAL A 131 -8.08 18.51 4.55
C VAL A 131 -8.32 18.74 3.07
N LEU A 132 -7.55 18.05 2.23
CA LEU A 132 -7.80 18.02 0.79
C LEU A 132 -8.94 17.03 0.51
N THR A 133 -9.99 17.51 -0.14
CA THR A 133 -11.23 16.76 -0.43
C THR A 133 -11.63 16.93 -1.89
N ASP A 134 -12.64 16.13 -2.28
CA ASP A 134 -13.20 16.09 -3.63
C ASP A 134 -12.19 15.59 -4.68
N ASP A 135 -12.56 15.68 -5.95
CA ASP A 135 -11.73 15.27 -7.09
C ASP A 135 -10.51 16.20 -7.25
N ILE A 136 -9.33 15.63 -7.44
CA ILE A 136 -8.07 16.39 -7.56
C ILE A 136 -8.02 17.35 -8.76
N THR A 137 -8.89 17.19 -9.75
CA THR A 137 -9.03 18.12 -10.90
C THR A 137 -9.89 19.35 -10.55
N SER A 138 -10.62 19.30 -9.44
CA SER A 138 -11.40 20.41 -8.89
C SER A 138 -11.38 20.33 -7.35
N PRO A 139 -10.18 20.37 -6.73
CA PRO A 139 -10.04 20.04 -5.32
C PRO A 139 -10.66 21.11 -4.43
N GLN A 140 -11.06 20.71 -3.22
CA GLN A 140 -11.45 21.64 -2.16
C GLN A 140 -10.61 21.40 -0.92
N VAL A 141 -10.13 22.47 -0.30
CA VAL A 141 -9.38 22.42 0.95
C VAL A 141 -10.27 22.92 2.08
N GLU A 142 -10.66 22.00 2.96
CA GLU A 142 -11.36 22.34 4.20
C GLU A 142 -10.34 22.67 5.29
N SER A 143 -10.61 23.71 6.08
CA SER A 143 -9.76 24.13 7.18
C SER A 143 -10.55 24.07 8.48
N TYR A 144 -10.06 23.29 9.43
CA TYR A 144 -10.66 23.13 10.76
C TYR A 144 -9.70 23.62 11.84
N SER A 145 -10.25 24.40 12.77
CA SER A 145 -9.54 24.93 13.92
C SER A 145 -9.87 24.08 15.14
N ILE A 146 -8.89 23.33 15.64
CA ILE A 146 -9.03 22.42 16.78
C ILE A 146 -8.24 22.99 17.95
N GLU A 147 -8.93 23.30 19.05
CA GLU A 147 -8.27 23.74 20.29
C GLU A 147 -7.36 22.63 20.84
N VAL A 148 -6.12 22.98 21.19
CA VAL A 148 -5.21 22.11 21.93
C VAL A 148 -5.70 22.06 23.37
N LEU A 149 -6.19 20.88 23.77
CA LEU A 149 -6.59 20.58 25.13
C LEU A 149 -5.37 20.17 25.97
N ASP A 150 -5.34 20.68 27.20
CA ASP A 150 -4.45 20.24 28.28
C ASP A 150 -4.91 18.86 28.75
N ASP A 151 -3.98 17.90 28.75
CA ASP A 151 -4.21 16.51 29.14
C ASP A 151 -3.92 16.25 30.62
N ASP A 152 -3.41 17.22 31.39
CA ASP A 152 -3.08 17.01 32.82
C ASP A 152 -4.30 16.55 33.65
N GLU A 153 -5.46 17.18 33.47
CA GLU A 153 -6.70 16.75 34.15
C GLU A 153 -7.25 15.43 33.59
N ASP A 154 -7.06 15.18 32.28
CA ASP A 154 -7.56 13.99 31.60
C ASP A 154 -6.72 12.74 31.95
N ASP A 155 -5.41 12.91 32.17
CA ASP A 155 -4.52 11.88 32.69
C ASP A 155 -4.87 11.48 34.13
N GLU A 156 -5.32 12.43 34.96
CA GLU A 156 -5.74 12.12 36.34
C GLU A 156 -7.11 11.44 36.41
N GLU A 157 -8.01 11.73 35.46
CA GLU A 157 -9.37 11.19 35.39
C GLU A 157 -9.52 9.99 34.43
N ASP A 158 -8.42 9.51 33.83
CA ASP A 158 -8.41 8.45 32.82
C ASP A 158 -9.38 8.75 31.65
N LEU A 159 -9.33 9.94 31.07
CA LEU A 159 -10.21 10.39 29.97
C LEU A 159 -9.45 10.54 28.64
N PHE A 160 -10.15 10.42 27.52
CA PHE A 160 -9.66 10.82 26.20
C PHE A 160 -10.64 11.75 25.47
N ASN A 161 -10.13 12.46 24.46
CA ASN A 161 -10.87 13.46 23.70
C ASN A 161 -11.13 12.99 22.27
N LEU A 162 -12.39 13.01 21.84
CA LEU A 162 -12.83 12.54 20.53
C LEU A 162 -13.57 13.64 19.77
N ARG A 163 -13.18 13.85 18.52
CA ARG A 163 -13.97 14.54 17.50
C ARG A 163 -14.25 13.59 16.35
N VAL A 164 -15.35 13.80 15.64
CA VAL A 164 -15.72 13.03 14.45
C VAL A 164 -15.77 13.97 13.25
N LEU A 165 -15.07 13.62 12.17
CA LEU A 165 -15.08 14.33 10.90
C LEU A 165 -15.71 13.43 9.84
N ASN A 166 -16.87 13.80 9.32
CA ASN A 166 -17.49 13.03 8.24
C ASN A 166 -17.06 13.54 6.86
N LEU A 167 -16.29 12.73 6.13
CA LEU A 167 -15.86 12.94 4.75
C LEU A 167 -16.46 11.90 3.79
N HIS A 168 -17.42 11.08 4.22
CA HIS A 168 -18.19 10.28 3.28
C HIS A 168 -19.18 11.20 2.54
N PRO A 169 -19.17 11.27 1.20
CA PRO A 169 -19.94 12.24 0.41
C PRO A 169 -21.45 11.93 0.35
N GLU A 170 -21.95 11.03 1.22
CA GLU A 170 -23.35 10.63 1.20
C GLU A 170 -24.25 11.75 1.74
N SER A 171 -25.20 12.17 0.91
CA SER A 171 -26.03 13.36 1.16
C SER A 171 -26.93 13.29 2.41
N VAL A 172 -27.23 12.11 2.94
CA VAL A 172 -28.06 11.97 4.15
C VAL A 172 -27.28 12.18 5.45
N GLY A 173 -25.94 12.19 5.39
CA GLY A 173 -25.08 12.19 6.57
C GLY A 173 -25.04 10.84 7.28
N VAL A 174 -24.23 10.77 8.33
CA VAL A 174 -23.99 9.55 9.12
C VAL A 174 -24.45 9.75 10.55
N ASP A 175 -25.02 8.70 11.15
CA ASP A 175 -25.14 8.61 12.61
C ASP A 175 -23.95 7.76 13.10
N PHE A 176 -23.16 8.33 14.00
CA PHE A 176 -21.93 7.72 14.54
C PHE A 176 -22.18 7.26 15.97
N TYR A 177 -22.00 5.97 16.21
CA TYR A 177 -22.26 5.33 17.50
C TYR A 177 -20.98 4.74 18.09
N MET A 178 -20.98 4.57 19.42
CA MET A 178 -19.89 3.98 20.17
C MET A 178 -20.45 3.10 21.29
N SER A 179 -19.87 1.93 21.53
CA SER A 179 -20.14 1.07 22.69
C SER A 179 -18.83 0.61 23.33
N GLY A 180 -18.87 0.13 24.57
CA GLY A 180 -17.74 -0.61 25.13
C GLY A 180 -17.44 -1.87 24.29
N SER A 181 -16.23 -2.42 24.42
CA SER A 181 -15.80 -3.61 23.68
C SER A 181 -16.59 -4.88 24.01
N ASP A 182 -17.17 -4.97 25.21
CA ASP A 182 -18.02 -6.09 25.64
C ASP A 182 -19.52 -5.90 25.38
N GLU A 183 -19.89 -4.79 24.74
CA GLU A 183 -21.27 -4.39 24.45
C GLU A 183 -21.67 -4.63 22.99
N SER A 184 -22.98 -4.67 22.74
CA SER A 184 -23.54 -4.77 21.39
C SER A 184 -24.04 -3.42 20.87
N PHE A 185 -24.35 -3.33 19.56
CA PHE A 185 -24.99 -2.13 18.99
C PHE A 185 -26.28 -1.69 19.72
N ASN A 186 -27.00 -2.60 20.38
CA ASN A 186 -28.21 -2.23 21.14
C ASN A 186 -27.90 -1.42 22.41
N GLU A 187 -26.66 -1.48 22.89
CA GLU A 187 -26.15 -0.76 24.05
C GLU A 187 -25.35 0.49 23.64
N ALA A 188 -24.96 0.58 22.35
CA ALA A 188 -24.22 1.70 21.80
C ALA A 188 -24.94 3.04 21.99
N ILE A 189 -24.17 4.06 22.35
CA ILE A 189 -24.62 5.43 22.45
C ILE A 189 -24.43 6.15 21.12
N LEU A 190 -25.39 7.00 20.74
CA LEU A 190 -25.23 7.90 19.62
C LEU A 190 -24.28 9.04 20.05
N VAL A 191 -23.07 9.05 19.49
CA VAL A 191 -22.09 10.12 19.68
C VAL A 191 -22.54 11.38 18.96
N GLY A 192 -23.10 11.22 17.75
CA GLY A 192 -23.68 12.34 17.02
C GLY A 192 -24.10 11.99 15.60
N GLN A 193 -24.70 12.99 14.95
CA GLN A 193 -25.13 12.93 13.57
C GLN A 193 -24.34 14.00 12.79
N TYR A 194 -23.66 13.59 11.72
CA TYR A 194 -22.68 14.43 11.02
C TYR A 194 -22.93 14.45 9.52
N ASN A 195 -23.07 15.66 8.96
CA ASN A 195 -23.16 15.85 7.52
C ASN A 195 -21.76 15.79 6.88
N TYR A 196 -21.72 15.69 5.55
CA TYR A 196 -20.46 15.76 4.80
C TYR A 196 -19.69 17.06 5.13
N LYS A 197 -18.37 16.91 5.33
CA LYS A 197 -17.40 17.95 5.73
C LYS A 197 -17.70 18.59 7.09
N GLN A 198 -18.45 17.92 7.96
CA GLN A 198 -18.71 18.39 9.31
C GLN A 198 -17.72 17.77 10.30
N LEU A 199 -16.94 18.62 10.97
CA LEU A 199 -16.20 18.27 12.19
C LEU A 199 -17.11 18.48 13.41
N SER A 200 -17.14 17.51 14.33
CA SER A 200 -17.89 17.62 15.58
C SER A 200 -17.20 18.52 16.60
N ASP A 201 -17.98 18.99 17.57
CA ASP A 201 -17.41 19.47 18.84
C ASP A 201 -16.67 18.32 19.55
N ASN A 202 -15.76 18.67 20.46
CA ASN A 202 -15.05 17.70 21.29
C ASN A 202 -15.99 17.00 22.27
N GLN A 203 -15.81 15.69 22.42
CA GLN A 203 -16.47 14.88 23.44
C GLN A 203 -15.42 14.13 24.26
N LYS A 204 -15.65 14.04 25.57
CA LYS A 204 -14.77 13.31 26.50
C LYS A 204 -15.39 11.97 26.87
N PHE A 205 -14.57 10.93 26.89
CA PHE A 205 -14.95 9.57 27.23
C PHE A 205 -13.88 8.95 28.13
N ASP A 206 -14.24 7.92 28.88
CA ASP A 206 -13.30 7.16 29.71
C ASP A 206 -12.29 6.42 28.81
N GLN A 207 -11.04 6.25 29.26
CA GLN A 207 -10.05 5.43 28.58
C GLN A 207 -10.44 3.95 28.71
N ASP A 208 -10.74 3.31 27.59
CA ASP A 208 -11.09 1.89 27.50
C ASP A 208 -11.00 1.42 26.03
N GLU A 209 -11.43 0.19 25.78
CA GLU A 209 -11.61 -0.37 24.45
C GLU A 209 -13.05 -0.14 23.96
N TYR A 210 -13.19 0.36 22.73
CA TYR A 210 -14.49 0.70 22.14
C TYR A 210 -14.71 0.06 20.78
N ILE A 211 -15.99 -0.17 20.46
CA ILE A 211 -16.45 -0.53 19.10
C ILE A 211 -17.27 0.64 18.56
N PHE A 212 -17.00 1.01 17.31
CA PHE A 212 -17.69 2.08 16.61
C PHE A 212 -18.61 1.53 15.54
N TYR A 213 -19.76 2.19 15.38
CA TYR A 213 -20.76 1.81 14.38
C TYR A 213 -21.20 3.02 13.57
N ILE A 214 -21.47 2.80 12.28
CA ILE A 214 -22.07 3.81 11.41
C ILE A 214 -23.39 3.30 10.88
N THR A 215 -24.41 4.15 10.93
CA THR A 215 -25.64 3.98 10.16
C THR A 215 -25.85 5.19 9.25
N LYS A 216 -26.70 5.03 8.23
CA LYS A 216 -27.24 6.21 7.53
C LYS A 216 -28.06 7.03 8.49
N SER A 217 -27.96 8.34 8.35
CA SER A 217 -28.62 9.20 9.32
C SER A 217 -30.12 8.97 9.43
N GLY A 218 -30.61 8.81 10.68
CA GLY A 218 -31.99 8.53 11.01
C GLY A 218 -32.40 7.07 10.81
N THR A 219 -31.46 6.17 10.52
CA THR A 219 -31.69 4.72 10.37
C THR A 219 -31.02 3.92 11.49
N GLN A 220 -31.37 2.64 11.62
CA GLN A 220 -30.76 1.71 12.59
C GLN A 220 -30.06 0.54 11.89
N GLU A 221 -29.91 0.62 10.56
CA GLU A 221 -29.16 -0.38 9.81
C GLU A 221 -27.68 -0.07 9.96
N VAL A 222 -26.97 -0.94 10.66
CA VAL A 222 -25.51 -0.86 10.82
C VAL A 222 -24.88 -1.21 9.48
N LEU A 223 -24.06 -0.29 8.97
CA LEU A 223 -23.35 -0.42 7.70
C LEU A 223 -21.84 -0.49 7.90
N PHE A 224 -21.37 -0.19 9.11
CA PHE A 224 -19.99 -0.28 9.53
C PHE A 224 -19.93 -0.74 10.99
N THR A 225 -19.04 -1.69 11.30
CA THR A 225 -18.64 -2.06 12.66
C THR A 225 -17.12 -2.17 12.74
N SER A 226 -16.46 -1.35 13.57
CA SER A 226 -15.01 -1.45 13.76
C SER A 226 -14.60 -2.72 14.52
N ASP A 227 -13.31 -3.00 14.53
CA ASP A 227 -12.69 -3.85 15.54
C ASP A 227 -12.66 -3.14 16.91
N GLU A 228 -12.16 -3.84 17.93
CA GLU A 228 -11.91 -3.25 19.24
C GLU A 228 -10.77 -2.22 19.11
N ILE A 229 -11.07 -0.95 19.38
CA ILE A 229 -10.09 0.13 19.32
C ILE A 229 -9.74 0.57 20.74
N ASP A 230 -8.46 0.39 21.10
CA ASP A 230 -7.91 0.76 22.40
C ASP A 230 -7.58 2.27 22.50
N TYR A 231 -8.10 2.92 23.54
CA TYR A 231 -7.83 4.31 23.92
C TYR A 231 -7.09 4.40 25.26
N ALA A 232 -5.91 3.78 25.34
CA ALA A 232 -5.09 3.69 26.56
C ALA A 232 -4.40 4.99 27.06
N TYR A 233 -4.67 6.16 26.46
CA TYR A 233 -3.96 7.40 26.79
C TYR A 233 -4.89 8.62 26.75
N ALA A 234 -4.62 9.60 27.61
CA ALA A 234 -5.24 10.92 27.54
C ALA A 234 -4.70 11.66 26.33
N ALA A 235 -5.43 11.58 25.23
CA ALA A 235 -5.03 12.17 23.97
C ALA A 235 -6.25 12.69 23.20
N GLN A 236 -5.96 13.52 22.21
CA GLN A 236 -6.95 14.07 21.31
C GLN A 236 -6.93 13.31 19.98
N TYR A 237 -8.11 12.83 19.60
CA TYR A 237 -8.33 12.07 18.39
C TYR A 237 -9.38 12.73 17.50
N VAL A 238 -9.16 12.68 16.20
CA VAL A 238 -10.19 12.91 15.18
C VAL A 238 -10.48 11.57 14.52
N MET A 239 -11.70 11.06 14.70
CA MET A 239 -12.19 9.91 13.95
C MET A 239 -12.79 10.40 12.63
N ILE A 240 -12.17 10.02 11.52
CA ILE A 240 -12.58 10.44 10.19
C ILE A 240 -13.40 9.33 9.57
N VAL A 241 -14.64 9.64 9.18
CA VAL A 241 -15.51 8.74 8.42
C VAL A 241 -15.31 9.02 6.93
N ARG A 242 -15.00 8.01 6.12
CA ARG A 242 -14.81 8.16 4.68
C ARG A 242 -15.39 6.99 3.90
N GLU A 243 -15.36 7.07 2.57
CA GLU A 243 -15.68 5.95 1.70
C GLU A 243 -14.67 4.81 1.88
N ASN A 244 -15.18 3.58 1.82
CA ASN A 244 -14.35 2.39 1.67
C ASN A 244 -13.88 2.26 0.21
N THR A 245 -12.59 2.03 0.01
CA THR A 245 -11.97 1.83 -1.30
C THR A 245 -11.48 0.40 -1.53
N GLY A 246 -11.62 -0.46 -0.52
CA GLY A 246 -11.28 -1.87 -0.64
C GLY A 246 -12.43 -2.73 -1.17
N SER A 247 -12.24 -4.03 -1.11
CA SER A 247 -13.10 -5.04 -1.72
C SER A 247 -14.34 -5.45 -0.91
N GLY A 248 -14.47 -4.92 0.31
CA GLY A 248 -15.55 -5.23 1.24
C GLY A 248 -16.83 -4.46 0.92
N VAL A 249 -17.97 -5.04 1.31
CA VAL A 249 -19.30 -4.47 1.04
C VAL A 249 -19.67 -3.28 1.93
N SER A 250 -18.93 -3.04 3.02
CA SER A 250 -19.15 -1.84 3.83
C SER A 250 -18.81 -0.60 3.01
N PRO A 251 -19.70 0.39 2.92
CA PRO A 251 -19.40 1.63 2.20
C PRO A 251 -18.48 2.57 3.00
N TYR A 252 -18.22 2.28 4.27
CA TYR A 252 -17.45 3.16 5.15
C TYR A 252 -16.11 2.54 5.55
N ALA A 253 -15.14 3.41 5.79
CA ALA A 253 -13.93 3.13 6.55
C ALA A 253 -13.69 4.27 7.55
N LEU A 254 -12.93 3.97 8.59
CA LEU A 254 -12.58 4.94 9.63
C LEU A 254 -11.07 5.17 9.67
N ASP A 255 -10.66 6.43 9.76
CA ASP A 255 -9.29 6.76 10.11
C ASP A 255 -9.25 7.42 11.49
N ARG A 256 -8.56 6.80 12.44
CA ARG A 256 -8.29 7.38 13.75
C ARG A 256 -7.01 8.20 13.67
N MET A 257 -7.17 9.51 13.70
CA MET A 257 -6.09 10.46 13.63
C MET A 257 -5.71 10.97 15.03
N SER A 258 -4.47 10.72 15.47
CA SER A 258 -3.89 11.26 16.71
C SER A 258 -3.06 12.53 16.42
N ASN A 259 -2.30 13.06 17.37
CA ASN A 259 -1.36 14.16 17.07
C ASN A 259 -0.18 13.73 16.18
N SER A 260 0.26 12.48 16.24
CA SER A 260 1.51 12.04 15.60
C SER A 260 1.30 11.05 14.46
N SER A 261 0.16 10.36 14.43
CA SER A 261 -0.10 9.27 13.50
C SER A 261 -1.57 9.24 13.05
N ILE A 262 -1.83 8.40 12.07
CA ILE A 262 -3.16 7.99 11.64
C ILE A 262 -3.21 6.46 11.57
N THR A 263 -4.37 5.87 11.79
CA THR A 263 -4.58 4.41 11.72
C THR A 263 -5.93 4.14 11.09
N GLU A 264 -5.93 3.32 10.04
CA GLU A 264 -7.15 2.86 9.38
C GLU A 264 -7.83 1.76 10.21
N HIS A 265 -9.16 1.81 10.26
CA HIS A 265 -10.05 0.79 10.78
C HIS A 265 -11.10 0.47 9.73
N LEU A 266 -11.21 -0.81 9.41
CA LEU A 266 -12.12 -1.35 8.42
C LEU A 266 -13.30 -2.03 9.11
N ASP A 267 -14.37 -2.29 8.37
CA ASP A 267 -15.49 -3.02 8.91
C ASP A 267 -15.09 -4.49 9.16
N THR A 268 -15.34 -4.97 10.37
CA THR A 268 -14.94 -6.30 10.85
C THR A 268 -15.63 -7.45 10.13
N ASP A 269 -16.78 -7.21 9.53
CA ASP A 269 -17.53 -8.15 8.70
C ASP A 269 -17.24 -7.95 7.20
N SER A 270 -16.28 -7.09 6.84
CA SER A 270 -15.89 -6.88 5.45
C SER A 270 -15.35 -8.17 4.84
N GLU A 271 -16.01 -8.57 3.76
CA GLU A 271 -15.53 -9.61 2.86
C GLU A 271 -14.19 -9.20 2.22
N ALA A 272 -13.45 -10.21 1.81
CA ALA A 272 -12.24 -10.11 1.03
C ALA A 272 -12.51 -10.68 -0.37
N GLN A 273 -11.65 -10.33 -1.31
CA GLN A 273 -11.70 -10.81 -2.67
C GLN A 273 -10.36 -11.43 -3.06
N PHE A 274 -10.44 -12.49 -3.85
CA PHE A 274 -9.27 -12.96 -4.57
C PHE A 274 -9.61 -13.51 -5.95
N ARG A 275 -8.62 -13.52 -6.83
CA ARG A 275 -8.66 -14.26 -8.10
C ARG A 275 -7.37 -15.05 -8.29
N ALA A 276 -7.40 -16.02 -9.19
CA ALA A 276 -6.28 -16.89 -9.46
C ALA A 276 -5.74 -16.71 -10.88
N TYR A 277 -4.42 -16.78 -11.04
CA TYR A 277 -3.73 -16.88 -12.33
C TYR A 277 -3.08 -18.25 -12.47
N ASN A 278 -3.25 -18.88 -13.63
CA ASN A 278 -2.59 -20.13 -13.95
C ASN A 278 -1.34 -19.90 -14.82
N ALA A 279 -0.17 -19.85 -14.20
CA ALA A 279 1.13 -19.84 -14.88
C ALA A 279 1.75 -21.25 -15.05
N ILE A 280 1.05 -22.31 -14.63
CA ILE A 280 1.57 -23.67 -14.67
C ILE A 280 1.72 -24.13 -16.12
N LYS A 281 2.95 -24.44 -16.50
CA LYS A 281 3.34 -24.94 -17.82
C LYS A 281 3.07 -26.45 -17.91
N ALA A 282 2.73 -26.93 -19.10
CA ALA A 282 2.72 -28.37 -19.34
C ALA A 282 4.17 -28.89 -19.26
N HIS A 283 4.39 -29.97 -18.51
CA HIS A 283 5.71 -30.53 -18.26
C HIS A 283 5.68 -32.06 -18.36
N GLU A 284 6.79 -32.67 -18.80
CA GLU A 284 6.85 -34.12 -19.05
C GLU A 284 6.72 -34.98 -17.80
N LEU A 285 7.10 -34.44 -16.63
CA LEU A 285 6.97 -35.09 -15.31
C LEU A 285 5.54 -35.04 -14.73
N ILE A 286 4.65 -34.20 -15.29
CA ILE A 286 3.21 -34.15 -14.97
C ILE A 286 2.37 -34.36 -16.25
N PRO A 287 2.49 -35.53 -16.92
CA PRO A 287 2.03 -35.74 -18.29
C PRO A 287 0.50 -35.69 -18.47
N ASN A 288 -0.26 -35.77 -17.37
CA ASN A 288 -1.72 -35.68 -17.40
C ASN A 288 -2.21 -34.22 -17.38
N TYR A 289 -1.36 -33.27 -16.98
CA TYR A 289 -1.70 -31.85 -16.98
C TYR A 289 -1.58 -31.28 -18.39
N THR A 290 -2.67 -30.69 -18.88
CA THR A 290 -2.77 -30.19 -20.27
C THR A 290 -2.99 -28.68 -20.36
N GLY A 291 -2.64 -27.94 -19.30
CA GLY A 291 -2.74 -26.47 -19.27
C GLY A 291 -4.07 -25.95 -18.70
N SER A 292 -4.77 -26.71 -17.87
CA SER A 292 -5.96 -26.25 -17.15
C SER A 292 -6.07 -26.91 -15.78
N LEU A 293 -6.55 -26.16 -14.79
CA LEU A 293 -6.70 -26.63 -13.41
C LEU A 293 -8.07 -26.29 -12.82
N ASP A 294 -8.51 -27.09 -11.85
CA ASP A 294 -9.62 -26.79 -10.95
C ASP A 294 -9.04 -26.35 -9.58
N ILE A 295 -9.63 -25.33 -8.95
CA ILE A 295 -9.23 -24.81 -7.64
C ILE A 295 -10.35 -25.08 -6.65
N TYR A 296 -9.99 -25.72 -5.54
CA TYR A 296 -10.85 -26.00 -4.41
C TYR A 296 -10.41 -25.21 -3.19
N ILE A 297 -11.38 -24.72 -2.41
CA ILE A 297 -11.16 -23.99 -1.16
C ILE A 297 -11.58 -24.87 0.03
N ASN A 298 -10.70 -24.99 1.02
CA ASN A 298 -10.88 -25.78 2.24
C ASN A 298 -11.04 -27.29 1.99
N GLY A 299 -10.30 -27.80 1.02
CA GLY A 299 -10.26 -29.21 0.67
C GLY A 299 -11.08 -29.54 -0.57
N VAL A 300 -10.80 -30.71 -1.14
CA VAL A 300 -11.51 -31.19 -2.33
C VAL A 300 -12.88 -31.74 -1.94
N ASP A 301 -13.93 -31.18 -2.53
CA ASP A 301 -15.31 -31.65 -2.42
C ASP A 301 -15.93 -31.97 -3.80
N ASP A 302 -17.26 -31.91 -3.90
CA ASP A 302 -17.99 -32.25 -5.13
C ASP A 302 -17.90 -31.15 -6.22
N GLU A 303 -17.63 -29.89 -5.86
CA GLU A 303 -17.66 -28.74 -6.79
C GLU A 303 -16.50 -27.78 -6.54
N ALA A 304 -15.62 -27.59 -7.54
CA ALA A 304 -14.55 -26.61 -7.47
C ALA A 304 -15.11 -25.17 -7.53
N GLU A 305 -14.57 -24.25 -6.74
CA GLU A 305 -14.92 -22.84 -6.79
C GLU A 305 -14.46 -22.17 -8.10
N ILE A 306 -13.34 -22.64 -8.67
CA ILE A 306 -12.87 -22.21 -9.99
C ILE A 306 -12.62 -23.45 -10.84
N THR A 307 -13.40 -23.59 -11.92
CA THR A 307 -13.32 -24.75 -12.82
C THR A 307 -12.57 -24.43 -14.10
N ALA A 308 -11.70 -25.34 -14.53
CA ALA A 308 -11.00 -25.33 -15.82
C ALA A 308 -10.28 -24.01 -16.13
N LEU A 309 -9.60 -23.43 -15.13
CA LEU A 309 -8.77 -22.24 -15.31
C LEU A 309 -7.61 -22.56 -16.26
N ALA A 310 -7.69 -22.04 -17.49
CA ALA A 310 -6.68 -22.28 -18.51
C ALA A 310 -5.39 -21.52 -18.23
N GLN A 311 -4.26 -22.08 -18.68
CA GLN A 311 -2.95 -21.47 -18.58
C GLN A 311 -2.95 -20.09 -19.24
N GLY A 312 -2.33 -19.11 -18.58
CA GLY A 312 -2.23 -17.72 -19.02
C GLY A 312 -3.47 -16.88 -18.76
N ASN A 313 -4.49 -17.41 -18.06
CA ASN A 313 -5.71 -16.68 -17.76
C ASN A 313 -5.91 -16.48 -16.26
N PHE A 314 -6.71 -15.45 -15.95
CA PHE A 314 -7.29 -15.23 -14.64
C PHE A 314 -8.64 -15.94 -14.49
N SER A 315 -8.94 -16.33 -13.25
CA SER A 315 -10.31 -16.66 -12.85
C SER A 315 -11.15 -15.38 -12.74
N SER A 316 -12.46 -15.53 -12.65
CA SER A 316 -13.29 -14.48 -12.05
C SER A 316 -12.88 -14.25 -10.60
N THR A 317 -13.12 -13.04 -10.09
CA THR A 317 -13.00 -12.73 -8.67
C THR A 317 -13.97 -13.56 -7.83
N ILE A 318 -13.44 -14.14 -6.76
CA ILE A 318 -14.17 -14.85 -5.71
C ILE A 318 -14.23 -13.95 -4.48
N VAL A 319 -15.44 -13.74 -3.98
CA VAL A 319 -15.68 -13.07 -2.70
C VAL A 319 -15.68 -14.12 -1.60
N GLN A 320 -14.96 -13.85 -0.51
CA GLN A 320 -14.88 -14.69 0.67
C GLN A 320 -14.95 -13.86 1.93
N ASN A 321 -15.39 -14.46 3.04
CA ASN A 321 -15.22 -13.83 4.34
C ASN A 321 -13.73 -13.67 4.67
N LYS A 322 -13.40 -12.82 5.64
CA LYS A 322 -12.07 -12.84 6.25
C LYS A 322 -11.75 -14.23 6.82
N GLY A 323 -10.50 -14.65 6.68
CA GLY A 323 -10.05 -15.90 7.29
C GLY A 323 -8.86 -16.53 6.59
N ASP A 324 -8.47 -17.69 7.12
CA ASP A 324 -7.43 -18.55 6.58
C ASP A 324 -8.05 -19.72 5.82
N TYR A 325 -7.65 -19.85 4.57
CA TYR A 325 -8.18 -20.83 3.63
C TYR A 325 -7.09 -21.79 3.16
N SER A 326 -7.48 -23.02 2.84
CA SER A 326 -6.61 -24.00 2.19
C SER A 326 -6.96 -24.09 0.71
N LEU A 327 -5.98 -23.95 -0.18
CA LEU A 327 -6.15 -24.14 -1.61
C LEU A 327 -5.64 -25.52 -2.03
N ASP A 328 -6.45 -26.21 -2.82
CA ASP A 328 -6.12 -27.49 -3.47
C ASP A 328 -6.34 -27.35 -4.98
N LEU A 329 -5.39 -27.85 -5.77
CA LEU A 329 -5.43 -27.79 -7.24
C LEU A 329 -5.52 -29.18 -7.83
N LEU A 330 -6.50 -29.42 -8.69
CA LEU A 330 -6.68 -30.70 -9.40
C LEU A 330 -6.64 -30.51 -10.91
N ILE A 331 -6.29 -31.58 -11.61
CA ILE A 331 -6.50 -31.66 -13.06
C ILE A 331 -8.00 -31.86 -13.32
N PRO A 332 -8.64 -31.06 -14.19
CA PRO A 332 -10.08 -31.14 -14.41
C PRO A 332 -10.55 -32.52 -14.83
N GLY A 333 -11.58 -33.03 -14.15
CA GLY A 333 -12.13 -34.37 -14.39
C GLY A 333 -11.24 -35.54 -13.93
N SER A 334 -10.18 -35.26 -13.16
CA SER A 334 -9.28 -36.24 -12.55
C SER A 334 -9.31 -36.14 -11.02
N SER A 335 -8.77 -37.15 -10.34
CA SER A 335 -8.48 -37.10 -8.90
C SER A 335 -7.00 -36.77 -8.61
N GLU A 336 -6.23 -36.45 -9.64
CA GLU A 336 -4.82 -36.11 -9.55
C GLU A 336 -4.66 -34.67 -9.05
N ARG A 337 -3.93 -34.54 -7.94
CA ARG A 337 -3.66 -33.24 -7.30
C ARG A 337 -2.33 -32.70 -7.80
N LEU A 338 -2.35 -31.42 -8.19
CA LEU A 338 -1.16 -30.65 -8.56
C LEU A 338 -0.55 -29.96 -7.33
N LEU A 339 -1.40 -29.49 -6.42
CA LEU A 339 -1.02 -28.81 -5.19
C LEU A 339 -2.07 -29.09 -4.12
N SER A 340 -1.68 -29.14 -2.84
CA SER A 340 -2.61 -29.40 -1.74
C SER A 340 -2.23 -28.65 -0.47
N ASN A 341 -3.24 -28.19 0.26
CA ASN A 341 -3.11 -27.51 1.54
C ASN A 341 -2.27 -26.22 1.51
N HIS A 342 -2.33 -25.45 0.42
CA HIS A 342 -1.61 -24.18 0.37
C HIS A 342 -2.41 -23.08 1.07
N LEU A 343 -1.79 -22.37 2.01
CA LEU A 343 -2.45 -21.33 2.78
C LEU A 343 -2.77 -20.10 1.91
N LEU A 344 -4.00 -19.61 2.02
CA LEU A 344 -4.45 -18.31 1.56
C LEU A 344 -5.09 -17.58 2.74
N SER A 345 -4.40 -16.58 3.28
CA SER A 345 -4.94 -15.70 4.32
C SER A 345 -5.59 -14.47 3.67
N LEU A 346 -6.86 -14.23 3.97
CA LEU A 346 -7.64 -13.09 3.50
C LEU A 346 -8.04 -12.23 4.70
N ALA A 347 -7.48 -11.02 4.78
CA ALA A 347 -7.89 -10.04 5.78
C ALA A 347 -9.15 -9.31 5.31
N GLU A 348 -9.85 -8.65 6.23
CA GLU A 348 -10.97 -7.75 5.97
C GLU A 348 -10.64 -6.83 4.78
N ASN A 349 -11.61 -6.68 3.87
CA ASN A 349 -11.54 -5.70 2.78
C ASN A 349 -10.37 -5.93 1.78
N SER A 350 -9.62 -7.03 1.92
CA SER A 350 -8.42 -7.26 1.11
C SER A 350 -8.77 -7.75 -0.29
N ASN A 351 -7.96 -7.36 -1.27
CA ASN A 351 -8.05 -7.82 -2.65
C ASN A 351 -6.72 -8.46 -3.05
N LYS A 352 -6.72 -9.74 -3.44
CA LYS A 352 -5.49 -10.48 -3.73
C LYS A 352 -5.55 -11.24 -5.05
N THR A 353 -4.39 -11.41 -5.65
CA THR A 353 -4.19 -12.28 -6.80
C THR A 353 -3.27 -13.44 -6.41
N VAL A 354 -3.70 -14.68 -6.65
CA VAL A 354 -2.92 -15.90 -6.40
C VAL A 354 -2.37 -16.44 -7.71
N PHE A 355 -1.06 -16.41 -7.89
CA PHE A 355 -0.37 -16.97 -9.04
C PHE A 355 0.07 -18.39 -8.76
N PHE A 356 -0.38 -19.36 -9.55
CA PHE A 356 0.11 -20.73 -9.49
C PHE A 356 1.14 -20.97 -10.58
N TYR A 357 2.31 -21.45 -10.21
CA TYR A 357 3.44 -21.63 -11.13
C TYR A 357 4.15 -22.96 -10.88
N LEU A 358 4.88 -23.40 -11.90
CA LEU A 358 5.68 -24.60 -11.89
C LEU A 358 7.14 -24.23 -11.61
N ASN A 359 7.79 -24.98 -10.72
CA ASN A 359 9.20 -24.87 -10.40
C ASN A 359 9.90 -26.21 -10.71
N GLU A 360 11.03 -26.15 -11.37
CA GLU A 360 11.96 -27.25 -11.66
C GLU A 360 13.16 -27.13 -10.71
N GLU A 361 13.50 -28.23 -10.04
CA GLU A 361 14.68 -28.28 -9.17
C GLU A 361 15.56 -29.47 -9.57
N ASN A 362 16.85 -29.19 -9.80
CA ASN A 362 17.85 -30.23 -10.00
C ASN A 362 18.05 -31.00 -8.69
N VAL A 363 17.99 -32.32 -8.75
CA VAL A 363 18.09 -33.18 -7.57
C VAL A 363 19.56 -33.45 -7.23
N ASP A 364 19.95 -33.06 -6.02
CA ASP A 364 21.23 -33.43 -5.38
C ASP A 364 20.94 -34.55 -4.36
N HIS A 365 21.37 -35.78 -4.66
CA HIS A 365 20.97 -36.95 -3.86
C HIS A 365 21.69 -37.02 -2.51
N ASP A 366 22.88 -36.43 -2.39
CA ASP A 366 23.71 -36.55 -1.18
C ASP A 366 24.02 -35.22 -0.46
N GLY A 367 23.58 -34.10 -1.04
CA GLY A 367 23.65 -32.76 -0.48
C GLY A 367 25.02 -32.11 -0.61
N ASP A 368 25.86 -32.58 -1.54
CA ASP A 368 27.22 -32.06 -1.76
C ASP A 368 27.30 -30.94 -2.80
N GLY A 369 26.18 -30.63 -3.46
CA GLY A 369 26.03 -29.62 -4.51
C GLY A 369 26.35 -30.13 -5.92
N ASP A 370 26.61 -31.43 -6.10
CA ASP A 370 26.70 -32.09 -7.40
C ASP A 370 25.33 -32.66 -7.79
N VAL A 371 24.86 -32.30 -8.98
CA VAL A 371 23.58 -32.80 -9.54
C VAL A 371 23.81 -33.75 -10.73
N ASP A 372 25.08 -34.01 -11.04
CA ASP A 372 25.58 -34.98 -12.02
C ASP A 372 26.25 -36.13 -11.24
N GLU A 373 25.42 -37.00 -10.66
CA GLU A 373 25.83 -38.08 -9.77
C GLU A 373 26.67 -39.15 -10.48
N ASP A 374 26.49 -39.30 -11.80
CA ASP A 374 27.24 -40.25 -12.62
C ASP A 374 28.48 -39.66 -13.31
N GLY A 375 28.63 -38.33 -13.27
CA GLY A 375 29.78 -37.57 -13.72
C GLY A 375 29.91 -37.49 -15.25
N ASP A 376 28.80 -37.58 -15.98
CA ASP A 376 28.75 -37.52 -17.44
C ASP A 376 28.60 -36.10 -18.01
N GLY A 377 28.37 -35.12 -17.13
CA GLY A 377 28.20 -33.70 -17.43
C GLY A 377 26.74 -33.29 -17.68
N ILE A 378 25.76 -34.10 -17.30
CA ILE A 378 24.32 -33.86 -17.45
C ILE A 378 23.64 -33.98 -16.08
N VAL A 379 22.60 -33.17 -15.83
CA VAL A 379 21.77 -33.34 -14.64
C VAL A 379 21.05 -34.69 -14.71
N ASP A 380 21.22 -35.51 -13.67
CA ASP A 380 20.69 -36.88 -13.63
C ASP A 380 19.18 -36.95 -13.36
N GLU A 381 18.68 -36.06 -12.48
CA GLU A 381 17.27 -36.04 -12.07
C GLU A 381 16.79 -34.60 -11.81
N ILE A 382 15.56 -34.31 -12.26
CA ILE A 382 14.84 -33.06 -12.03
C ILE A 382 13.53 -33.39 -11.31
N GLU A 383 13.22 -32.63 -10.25
CA GLU A 383 11.92 -32.66 -9.58
C GLU A 383 11.09 -31.44 -10.00
N VAL A 384 9.77 -31.64 -10.13
CA VAL A 384 8.84 -30.56 -10.43
C VAL A 384 7.87 -30.37 -9.28
N THR A 385 7.74 -29.11 -8.85
CA THR A 385 6.78 -28.71 -7.83
C THR A 385 5.86 -27.61 -8.36
N ILE A 386 4.61 -27.62 -7.88
CA ILE A 386 3.67 -26.53 -8.12
C ILE A 386 3.62 -25.69 -6.85
N ASN A 387 3.80 -24.38 -7.01
CA ASN A 387 3.82 -23.41 -5.93
C ASN A 387 2.75 -22.35 -6.15
N SER A 388 2.49 -21.55 -5.12
CA SER A 388 1.64 -20.37 -5.26
C SER A 388 2.28 -19.12 -4.68
N LEU A 389 2.02 -17.99 -5.32
CA LEU A 389 2.47 -16.66 -4.94
C LEU A 389 1.24 -15.77 -4.76
N VAL A 390 1.03 -15.26 -3.55
CA VAL A 390 -0.11 -14.40 -3.22
C VAL A 390 0.34 -12.95 -3.22
N VAL A 391 -0.27 -12.12 -4.05
CA VAL A 391 0.08 -10.70 -4.23
C VAL A 391 -1.13 -9.82 -3.94
N PRO A 392 -1.01 -8.81 -3.05
CA PRO A 392 -2.10 -7.84 -2.84
C PRO A 392 -2.25 -6.93 -4.06
N ASN A 393 -3.50 -6.68 -4.45
CA ASN A 393 -3.85 -5.75 -5.51
C ASN A 393 -3.90 -4.32 -4.95
N SER A 394 -3.51 -3.34 -5.76
CA SER A 394 -3.69 -1.92 -5.45
C SER A 394 -5.16 -1.51 -5.55
N THR A 395 -5.60 -0.66 -4.63
CA THR A 395 -6.92 -0.01 -4.64
C THR A 395 -6.83 1.49 -4.89
N ARG A 396 -5.66 1.99 -5.32
CA ARG A 396 -5.46 3.40 -5.65
C ARG A 396 -6.23 3.76 -6.91
N GLU A 397 -6.73 4.98 -6.95
CA GLU A 397 -7.46 5.56 -8.09
C GLU A 397 -6.79 6.84 -8.59
N SER A 398 -5.49 7.00 -8.35
CA SER A 398 -4.71 8.15 -8.83
C SER A 398 -4.83 8.26 -10.36
N ILE A 399 -5.12 9.48 -10.82
CA ILE A 399 -5.21 9.79 -12.26
C ILE A 399 -3.89 10.35 -12.84
N TYR A 400 -2.85 10.46 -12.02
CA TYR A 400 -1.56 11.04 -12.43
C TYR A 400 -0.42 10.03 -12.43
N ASP A 401 -0.51 9.00 -11.59
CA ASP A 401 0.48 7.94 -11.49
C ASP A 401 -0.15 6.57 -11.20
N HIS A 402 0.50 5.52 -11.69
CA HIS A 402 0.01 4.16 -11.61
C HIS A 402 1.08 3.23 -11.06
N LYS A 403 0.69 2.41 -10.08
CA LYS A 403 1.45 1.29 -9.55
C LYS A 403 1.49 0.14 -10.56
N ILE A 404 2.69 -0.11 -11.04
CA ILE A 404 3.04 -1.29 -11.82
C ILE A 404 3.71 -2.30 -10.89
N THR A 405 3.19 -3.52 -10.85
CA THR A 405 3.76 -4.63 -10.08
C THR A 405 4.38 -5.66 -11.03
N MET A 406 5.68 -5.84 -10.95
CA MET A 406 6.42 -6.79 -11.77
C MET A 406 6.57 -8.12 -11.03
N ILE A 407 6.32 -9.21 -11.74
CA ILE A 407 6.45 -10.57 -11.22
C ILE A 407 7.31 -11.37 -12.19
N ASP A 408 8.38 -11.97 -11.67
CA ASP A 408 9.21 -12.88 -12.43
C ASP A 408 8.82 -14.34 -12.11
N LEU A 409 8.26 -15.03 -13.10
CA LEU A 409 7.95 -16.47 -13.08
C LEU A 409 8.80 -17.24 -14.10
N VAL A 410 9.92 -16.66 -14.53
CA VAL A 410 10.89 -17.33 -15.38
C VAL A 410 11.83 -18.17 -14.53
N ASP A 411 11.48 -19.43 -14.41
CA ASP A 411 12.37 -20.44 -13.86
C ASP A 411 13.51 -20.73 -14.86
N SER A 412 14.74 -20.37 -14.49
CA SER A 412 15.93 -20.36 -15.34
C SER A 412 17.20 -20.57 -14.52
N ASP A 413 18.07 -21.47 -14.97
CA ASP A 413 19.40 -21.66 -14.39
C ASP A 413 20.37 -20.52 -14.72
N ASP A 414 20.08 -19.77 -15.79
CA ASP A 414 20.98 -18.74 -16.33
C ASP A 414 20.87 -17.39 -15.60
N PHE A 415 19.73 -17.12 -14.98
CA PHE A 415 19.44 -15.87 -14.26
C PHE A 415 18.28 -16.05 -13.27
N ASN A 416 18.27 -15.27 -12.20
CA ASN A 416 17.25 -15.35 -11.14
C ASN A 416 16.43 -14.06 -10.94
N LEU A 417 16.62 -13.07 -11.82
CA LEU A 417 15.87 -11.82 -11.78
C LEU A 417 15.69 -11.25 -13.18
N VAL A 418 14.60 -10.52 -13.35
CA VAL A 418 14.33 -9.71 -14.53
C VAL A 418 14.32 -8.24 -14.14
N LYS A 419 15.15 -7.45 -14.83
CA LYS A 419 15.17 -6.00 -14.69
C LYS A 419 14.26 -5.35 -15.73
N PHE A 420 13.28 -4.60 -15.25
CA PHE A 420 12.36 -3.83 -16.07
C PHE A 420 12.82 -2.38 -16.13
N TYR A 421 13.00 -1.88 -17.34
CA TYR A 421 13.30 -0.47 -17.62
C TYR A 421 12.10 0.16 -18.31
N PHE A 422 11.64 1.29 -17.80
CA PHE A 422 10.54 2.07 -18.35
C PHE A 422 11.12 3.32 -19.00
N VAL A 423 11.45 3.24 -20.28
CA VAL A 423 12.24 4.26 -20.99
C VAL A 423 11.32 5.28 -21.64
N ARG A 424 11.42 6.55 -21.25
CA ARG A 424 10.70 7.66 -21.90
C ARG A 424 11.34 8.04 -23.23
N SER A 425 10.63 8.83 -24.04
CA SER A 425 11.08 9.19 -25.40
C SER A 425 12.42 9.95 -25.48
N ASN A 426 12.81 10.61 -24.38
CA ASN A 426 14.05 11.37 -24.23
C ASN A 426 15.17 10.59 -23.49
N GLU A 427 14.93 9.32 -23.16
CA GLU A 427 15.86 8.49 -22.38
C GLU A 427 16.44 7.35 -23.22
N THR A 428 17.50 6.73 -22.69
CA THR A 428 17.95 5.39 -23.08
C THR A 428 17.85 4.45 -21.89
N ILE A 429 18.05 3.14 -22.07
CA ILE A 429 18.12 2.19 -20.94
C ILE A 429 19.14 2.63 -19.88
N GLU A 430 20.28 3.19 -20.29
CA GLU A 430 21.34 3.65 -19.39
C GLU A 430 20.92 4.88 -18.57
N THR A 431 20.03 5.72 -19.10
CA THR A 431 19.57 6.96 -18.46
C THR A 431 18.15 6.88 -17.93
N ALA A 432 17.50 5.72 -18.00
CA ALA A 432 16.10 5.55 -17.61
C ALA A 432 15.97 5.73 -16.10
N LEU A 433 15.22 6.75 -15.69
CA LEU A 433 14.96 7.02 -14.27
C LEU A 433 14.22 5.85 -13.62
N TYR A 434 13.19 5.36 -14.30
CA TYR A 434 12.34 4.30 -13.79
C TYR A 434 12.85 2.92 -14.20
N ASN A 435 13.40 2.20 -13.22
CA ASN A 435 13.73 0.80 -13.36
C ASN A 435 13.60 0.05 -12.03
N ARG A 436 13.29 -1.23 -12.10
CA ARG A 436 13.18 -2.14 -10.96
C ARG A 436 13.55 -3.56 -11.36
N SER A 437 14.00 -4.33 -10.40
CA SER A 437 14.32 -5.75 -10.58
C SER A 437 13.30 -6.58 -9.82
N ALA A 438 12.58 -7.45 -10.52
CA ALA A 438 11.80 -8.51 -9.90
C ALA A 438 12.69 -9.74 -9.81
N VAL A 439 12.91 -10.25 -8.61
CA VAL A 439 13.58 -11.55 -8.39
C VAL A 439 12.54 -12.64 -8.60
N TYR A 440 12.96 -13.82 -9.08
CA TYR A 440 12.08 -14.97 -9.24
C TYR A 440 11.18 -15.18 -8.01
N THR A 441 9.87 -15.17 -8.23
CA THR A 441 8.80 -15.33 -7.22
C THR A 441 8.74 -14.24 -6.13
N GLN A 442 9.42 -13.11 -6.33
CA GLN A 442 9.40 -11.94 -5.45
C GLN A 442 8.88 -10.72 -6.21
N PRO A 443 7.58 -10.40 -6.09
CA PRO A 443 6.99 -9.22 -6.72
C PRO A 443 7.68 -7.93 -6.29
N GLU A 444 7.83 -7.00 -7.22
CA GLU A 444 8.35 -5.66 -6.97
C GLU A 444 7.40 -4.62 -7.58
N SER A 445 7.23 -3.46 -6.95
CA SER A 445 6.34 -2.40 -7.46
C SER A 445 7.07 -1.09 -7.72
N ILE A 446 6.54 -0.31 -8.67
CA ILE A 446 6.96 1.05 -8.98
C ILE A 446 5.75 1.90 -9.32
N TYR A 447 5.77 3.18 -8.95
CA TYR A 447 4.80 4.18 -9.42
C TYR A 447 5.35 4.87 -10.66
N LEU A 448 4.55 4.91 -11.73
CA LEU A 448 4.89 5.57 -12.98
C LEU A 448 3.87 6.66 -13.28
N GLN A 449 4.36 7.85 -13.59
CA GLN A 449 3.53 8.96 -14.04
C GLN A 449 2.90 8.65 -15.42
N ASN A 450 1.88 9.43 -15.77
CA ASN A 450 1.30 9.41 -17.11
C ASN A 450 2.35 9.68 -18.19
N ASN A 451 2.64 8.67 -19.02
CA ASN A 451 3.59 8.80 -20.11
C ASN A 451 3.44 7.66 -21.13
N THR A 452 4.19 7.76 -22.22
CA THR A 452 4.46 6.62 -23.10
C THR A 452 5.86 6.09 -22.81
N TYR A 453 5.91 4.88 -22.25
CA TYR A 453 7.15 4.18 -21.95
C TYR A 453 7.42 3.10 -23.01
N GLN A 454 8.67 3.04 -23.47
CA GLN A 454 9.18 1.84 -24.10
C GLN A 454 9.75 0.95 -22.99
N VAL A 455 9.07 -0.16 -22.71
CA VAL A 455 9.47 -1.10 -21.67
C VAL A 455 10.46 -2.12 -22.23
N PHE A 456 11.51 -2.39 -21.48
CA PHE A 456 12.45 -3.48 -21.73
C PHE A 456 12.54 -4.37 -20.50
N ALA A 457 12.28 -5.67 -20.68
CA ALA A 457 12.58 -6.70 -19.69
C ALA A 457 13.93 -7.33 -20.05
N ILE A 458 14.90 -7.24 -19.14
CA ILE A 458 16.30 -7.62 -19.36
C ILE A 458 16.74 -8.60 -18.28
N ALA A 459 17.43 -9.66 -18.68
CA ALA A 459 18.16 -10.53 -17.77
C ALA A 459 19.67 -10.43 -18.03
N GLU A 460 20.46 -10.70 -16.99
CA GLU A 460 21.92 -10.85 -17.13
C GLU A 460 22.24 -12.35 -17.17
N VAL A 461 22.79 -12.82 -18.29
CA VAL A 461 23.27 -14.20 -18.44
C VAL A 461 24.79 -14.15 -18.56
N ASP A 462 25.48 -14.83 -17.64
CA ASP A 462 26.92 -14.75 -17.37
C ASP A 462 27.44 -13.34 -17.05
N SER A 463 27.59 -12.51 -18.09
CA SER A 463 28.07 -11.12 -18.02
C SER A 463 27.52 -10.29 -19.19
N SER A 464 26.46 -10.78 -19.85
CA SER A 464 25.81 -10.15 -20.98
C SER A 464 24.35 -9.89 -20.65
N GLU A 465 23.89 -8.67 -20.91
CA GLU A 465 22.47 -8.32 -20.85
C GLU A 465 21.75 -8.86 -22.09
N ILE A 466 20.67 -9.60 -21.87
CA ILE A 466 19.77 -10.09 -22.92
C ILE A 466 18.40 -9.46 -22.76
N ILE A 467 17.78 -9.07 -23.88
CA ILE A 467 16.41 -8.58 -23.88
C ILE A 467 15.48 -9.78 -23.95
N LEU A 468 14.68 -9.98 -22.90
CA LEU A 468 13.64 -11.00 -22.84
C LEU A 468 12.41 -10.57 -23.63
N SER A 469 12.00 -9.30 -23.48
CA SER A 469 10.88 -8.71 -24.20
C SER A 469 10.98 -7.19 -24.27
N SER A 470 10.32 -6.60 -25.25
CA SER A 470 10.18 -5.15 -25.37
C SER A 470 8.82 -4.78 -25.95
N PHE A 471 8.11 -3.86 -25.31
CA PHE A 471 6.78 -3.42 -25.72
C PHE A 471 6.54 -1.97 -25.29
N GLN A 472 5.50 -1.35 -25.86
CA GLN A 472 5.08 -0.01 -25.48
C GLN A 472 4.03 -0.10 -24.37
N LEU A 473 4.21 0.68 -23.31
CA LEU A 473 3.24 0.91 -22.24
C LEU A 473 2.80 2.37 -22.32
N ILE A 474 1.49 2.60 -22.38
CA ILE A 474 0.90 3.95 -22.35
C ILE A 474 0.11 4.03 -21.06
N LEU A 475 0.41 5.04 -20.26
CA LEU A 475 -0.31 5.37 -19.03
C LEU A 475 -0.92 6.77 -19.17
N ASP A 476 -2.18 6.89 -18.78
CA ASP A 476 -2.99 8.09 -18.75
C ASP A 476 -3.99 8.03 -17.59
N ALA A 477 -4.76 9.09 -17.39
CA ALA A 477 -5.72 9.21 -16.30
C ALA A 477 -6.77 8.08 -16.18
N GLU A 478 -6.99 7.30 -17.24
CA GLU A 478 -7.95 6.18 -17.25
C GLU A 478 -7.24 4.81 -17.12
N SER A 479 -5.92 4.81 -16.90
CA SER A 479 -5.13 3.59 -16.79
C SER A 479 -5.29 2.94 -15.42
N ASP A 480 -5.39 1.62 -15.41
CA ASP A 480 -5.46 0.85 -14.18
C ASP A 480 -4.07 0.54 -13.61
N GLU A 481 -4.07 0.08 -12.37
CA GLU A 481 -2.92 -0.54 -11.74
C GLU A 481 -2.63 -1.87 -12.44
N LEU A 482 -1.38 -2.15 -12.81
CA LEU A 482 -1.04 -3.29 -13.68
C LEU A 482 -0.10 -4.30 -13.00
N PHE A 483 -0.22 -5.56 -13.41
CA PHE A 483 0.82 -6.58 -13.30
C PHE A 483 1.60 -6.66 -14.61
N LEU A 484 2.92 -6.79 -14.52
CA LEU A 484 3.80 -7.22 -15.60
C LEU A 484 4.44 -8.55 -15.22
N ILE A 485 4.04 -9.64 -15.88
CA ILE A 485 4.41 -11.00 -15.51
C ILE A 485 5.39 -11.55 -16.54
N ALA A 486 6.64 -11.83 -16.13
CA ALA A 486 7.61 -12.48 -16.99
C ALA A 486 7.42 -13.99 -16.97
N GLU A 487 7.29 -14.58 -18.16
CA GLU A 487 7.10 -16.02 -18.34
C GLU A 487 7.92 -16.52 -19.54
N THR A 488 8.26 -17.81 -19.54
CA THR A 488 8.77 -18.48 -20.75
C THR A 488 7.64 -18.71 -21.75
N ASP A 489 7.85 -18.44 -23.02
CA ASP A 489 6.92 -18.76 -24.11
C ASP A 489 7.70 -19.25 -25.34
N ILE A 490 7.55 -20.54 -25.65
CA ILE A 490 8.21 -21.19 -26.80
C ILE A 490 7.79 -20.59 -28.15
N ASN A 491 6.66 -19.88 -28.20
CA ASN A 491 6.18 -19.22 -29.41
C ASN A 491 6.72 -17.79 -29.55
N ALA A 492 7.29 -17.22 -28.47
CA ALA A 492 7.88 -15.90 -28.51
C ALA A 492 9.27 -15.93 -29.18
N PRO A 493 9.66 -14.89 -29.94
CA PRO A 493 10.94 -14.88 -30.66
C PRO A 493 12.18 -15.02 -29.77
N THR A 494 12.10 -14.55 -28.53
CA THR A 494 13.16 -14.60 -27.51
C THR A 494 13.05 -15.83 -26.61
N GLY A 495 11.97 -16.60 -26.70
CA GLY A 495 11.61 -17.64 -25.74
C GLY A 495 10.92 -17.12 -24.48
N TYR A 496 10.66 -15.82 -24.37
CA TYR A 496 10.05 -15.17 -23.21
C TYR A 496 8.96 -14.19 -23.64
N ARG A 497 7.99 -13.98 -22.75
CA ARG A 497 6.96 -12.96 -22.90
C ARG A 497 6.79 -12.20 -21.59
N ILE A 498 6.27 -10.98 -21.71
CA ILE A 498 5.72 -10.23 -20.58
C ILE A 498 4.23 -10.11 -20.81
N GLU A 499 3.45 -10.63 -19.88
CA GLU A 499 2.01 -10.48 -19.85
C GLU A 499 1.65 -9.22 -19.06
N MET A 500 0.79 -8.37 -19.62
CA MET A 500 0.35 -7.11 -19.00
C MET A 500 -1.13 -7.22 -18.67
N ILE A 501 -1.48 -7.12 -17.39
CA ILE A 501 -2.86 -7.34 -16.94
C ILE A 501 -3.22 -6.35 -15.83
N LYS A 502 -4.47 -5.87 -15.79
CA LYS A 502 -5.00 -5.08 -14.67
C LYS A 502 -4.87 -5.84 -13.36
N GLN A 503 -4.65 -5.18 -12.23
CA GLN A 503 -4.60 -5.82 -10.90
C GLN A 503 -6.00 -6.13 -10.35
N THR A 504 -7.00 -5.35 -10.73
CA THR A 504 -8.41 -5.52 -10.40
C THR A 504 -9.24 -5.67 -11.67
N ASP A 505 -10.42 -6.27 -11.57
CA ASP A 505 -11.39 -6.28 -12.66
C ASP A 505 -12.24 -5.00 -12.59
N ASP A 506 -12.76 -4.55 -13.73
CA ASP A 506 -13.79 -3.50 -13.76
C ASP A 506 -15.07 -4.05 -13.10
N GLU A 507 -15.65 -3.34 -12.12
CA GLU A 507 -16.94 -3.70 -11.51
C GLU A 507 -18.12 -3.72 -12.51
#